data_AF-A0A1Q6RVH5-F1
#
_entry.id   AF-A0A1Q6RVH5-F1
#
_cell.length_a   1.000
_cell.length_b   1.000
_cell.length_c   1.000
_cell.angle_alpha   90.00
_cell.angle_beta   90.00
_cell.angle_gamma   90.00
#
_symmetry.space_group_name_H-M   'P 1'
#
loop_
_entity.id
_entity.type
_entity.pdbx_description
1 polymer ?
#
loop_
_entity_poly.entity_id
_entity_poly.type
_entity_poly.pdbx_seq_one_letter_code
_entity_poly.pdbx_strand_id
1 'polypeptide(L)'
;MGLTKTYRIVQFAPSIRKDDYLTTKQTAFLKAMLEESTIKKAAEKAGISRDTAYKYLKNENFQAELNKRRSECVTDTVRFLQSKLSLCSETLVNIVENPETGAQIKINAINAIFANCKALLETTEILQKMAELEAEQENINEMLESVNR
;
A
#
# COMPACT_ATOMS: atom_id res chain seq x y z
N MET A 1 -25.08 2.05 51.00
CA MET A 1 -25.45 0.65 50.71
C MET A 1 -26.17 0.69 49.36
N GLY A 2 -25.70 0.21 48.22
CA GLY A 2 -24.52 -0.54 47.81
C GLY A 2 -24.77 -0.92 46.33
N LEU A 3 -23.75 -0.76 45.49
CA LEU A 3 -23.58 -1.31 44.13
C LEU A 3 -24.46 -0.73 42.99
N THR A 4 -23.83 -0.07 42.01
CA THR A 4 -23.70 -0.60 40.63
C THR A 4 -22.82 0.27 39.72
N LYS A 5 -21.74 -0.35 39.24
CA LYS A 5 -21.16 -0.26 37.88
C LYS A 5 -20.39 1.02 37.49
N THR A 6 -19.08 1.01 37.73
CA THR A 6 -18.11 1.84 36.98
C THR A 6 -17.18 0.91 36.20
N TYR A 7 -17.61 0.48 35.02
CA TYR A 7 -16.68 0.01 33.98
C TYR A 7 -16.33 1.22 33.13
N ARG A 8 -15.11 1.74 33.23
CA ARG A 8 -14.54 2.57 32.16
C ARG A 8 -13.03 2.35 32.06
N ILE A 9 -12.70 1.32 31.28
CA ILE A 9 -11.64 1.29 30.28
C ILE A 9 -10.27 1.77 30.78
N VAL A 10 -9.44 0.78 31.11
CA VAL A 10 -7.99 0.73 30.84
C VAL A 10 -7.51 1.85 29.91
N GLN A 11 -6.87 2.87 30.48
CA GLN A 11 -6.02 3.78 29.72
C GLN A 11 -4.76 3.04 29.29
N PHE A 12 -4.82 2.31 28.17
CA PHE A 12 -3.63 2.04 27.39
C PHE A 12 -3.51 3.15 26.33
N ALA A 13 -3.14 4.35 26.78
CA ALA A 13 -2.66 5.37 25.85
C ALA A 13 -1.22 4.96 25.51
N PRO A 14 -0.91 4.55 24.25
CA PRO A 14 0.48 4.33 23.88
C PRO A 14 1.22 5.64 24.11
N SER A 15 2.36 5.57 24.79
CA SER A 15 3.20 6.73 25.06
C SER A 15 3.81 7.21 23.74
N ILE A 16 3.07 8.04 22.99
CA ILE A 16 3.56 8.63 21.74
C ILE A 16 4.73 9.55 22.09
N ARG A 17 5.93 9.21 21.60
CA ARG A 17 7.13 10.00 21.86
C ARG A 17 7.00 11.32 21.10
N LYS A 18 7.58 12.40 21.64
CA LYS A 18 7.58 13.73 20.99
C LYS A 18 8.19 13.70 19.58
N ASP A 19 8.98 12.67 19.27
CA ASP A 19 9.61 12.43 17.98
C ASP A 19 8.69 11.76 16.93
N ASP A 20 7.49 11.31 17.29
CA ASP A 20 6.56 10.61 16.38
C ASP A 20 5.80 11.56 15.43
N TYR A 21 5.89 12.88 15.65
CA TYR A 21 5.19 13.87 14.84
C TYR A 21 6.14 14.70 13.99
N LEU A 22 5.97 14.62 12.66
CA LEU A 22 6.68 15.48 11.72
C LEU A 22 6.30 16.94 11.92
N THR A 23 7.32 17.80 11.98
CA THR A 23 7.11 19.26 12.00
C THR A 23 6.45 19.73 10.70
N THR A 24 5.84 20.92 10.70
CA THR A 24 5.21 21.49 9.49
C THR A 24 6.15 21.53 8.29
N LYS A 25 7.43 21.89 8.50
CA LYS A 25 8.46 21.91 7.44
C LYS A 25 8.83 20.51 6.95
N GLN A 26 8.91 19.53 7.85
CA GLN A 26 9.10 18.13 7.46
C GLN A 26 7.91 17.62 6.66
N THR A 27 6.68 17.88 7.08
CA THR A 27 5.47 17.47 6.35
C THR A 27 5.40 18.10 4.97
N ALA A 28 5.73 19.39 4.83
CA ALA A 28 5.81 20.05 3.53
C ALA A 28 6.88 19.42 2.62
N PHE A 29 8.06 19.12 3.18
CA PHE A 29 9.13 18.44 2.45
C PHE A 29 8.79 17.00 2.07
N LEU A 30 8.09 16.27 2.94
CA LEU A 30 7.61 14.92 2.66
C LEU A 30 6.65 14.94 1.46
N LYS A 31 5.66 15.83 1.45
CA LYS A 31 4.74 15.99 0.30
C LYS A 31 5.51 16.30 -0.99
N ALA A 32 6.45 17.25 -0.92
CA ALA A 32 7.28 17.58 -2.07
C ALA A 32 8.14 16.40 -2.56
N MET A 33 8.60 15.53 -1.67
CA MET A 33 9.34 14.31 -2.00
C MET A 33 8.49 13.21 -2.66
N LEU A 34 7.16 13.27 -2.53
CA LEU A 34 6.24 12.37 -3.24
C LEU A 34 5.90 12.88 -4.65
N GLU A 35 6.02 14.18 -4.89
CA GLU A 35 5.62 14.82 -6.15
C GLU A 35 6.82 15.07 -7.09
N GLU A 36 8.01 15.31 -6.55
CA GLU A 36 9.18 15.73 -7.32
C GLU A 36 10.17 14.59 -7.58
N SER A 37 10.84 14.62 -8.73
CA SER A 37 11.81 13.61 -9.14
C SER A 37 13.18 13.71 -8.45
N THR A 38 13.45 14.78 -7.70
CA THR A 38 14.76 14.99 -7.04
C THR A 38 14.63 15.69 -5.69
N ILE A 39 15.56 15.40 -4.78
CA ILE A 39 15.65 16.04 -3.45
C ILE A 39 15.77 17.57 -3.57
N LYS A 40 16.51 18.06 -4.57
CA LYS A 40 16.71 19.50 -4.79
C LYS A 40 15.37 20.20 -5.07
N LYS A 41 14.60 19.70 -6.03
CA LYS A 41 13.28 20.25 -6.36
C LYS A 41 12.31 20.15 -5.18
N ALA A 42 12.34 19.02 -4.47
CA ALA A 42 11.50 18.84 -3.28
C ALA A 42 11.85 19.84 -2.17
N ALA A 43 13.15 20.12 -1.96
CA ALA A 43 13.61 21.08 -0.95
C ALA A 43 13.21 22.52 -1.31
N GLU A 44 13.38 22.90 -2.59
CA GLU A 44 12.94 24.20 -3.12
C GLU A 44 11.43 24.39 -2.95
N LYS A 45 10.64 23.39 -3.35
CA LYS A 45 9.17 23.40 -3.24
C LYS A 45 8.67 23.46 -1.79
N ALA A 46 9.41 22.83 -0.88
CA ALA A 46 9.11 22.86 0.55
C ALA A 46 9.66 24.11 1.27
N GLY A 47 10.38 24.99 0.56
CA GLY A 47 10.98 26.20 1.14
C GLY A 47 12.05 25.92 2.19
N ILE A 48 12.83 24.84 2.04
CA ILE A 48 13.91 24.47 2.96
C ILE A 48 15.28 24.46 2.27
N SER A 49 16.33 24.67 3.06
CA SER A 49 17.70 24.54 2.54
C SER A 49 18.03 23.09 2.21
N ARG A 50 18.99 22.91 1.28
CA ARG A 50 19.54 21.60 0.93
C ARG A 50 20.05 20.84 2.16
N ASP A 51 20.79 21.51 3.04
CA ASP A 51 21.34 20.88 4.26
C ASP A 51 20.24 20.41 5.21
N THR A 52 19.16 21.19 5.34
CA THR A 52 17.98 20.81 6.13
C THR A 52 17.29 19.57 5.54
N ALA A 53 17.15 19.51 4.21
CA ALA A 53 16.61 18.36 3.51
C ALA A 53 17.41 17.08 3.79
N TYR A 54 18.75 17.13 3.66
CA TYR A 54 19.59 15.98 3.99
C TYR A 54 19.55 15.61 5.48
N LYS A 55 19.42 16.59 6.38
CA LYS A 55 19.22 16.31 7.81
C LYS A 55 17.92 15.55 8.06
N TYR A 56 16.81 15.95 7.42
CA TYR A 56 15.54 15.23 7.52
C TYR A 56 15.62 13.83 6.92
N LEU A 57 16.32 13.64 5.80
CA LEU A 57 16.51 12.33 5.20
C LEU A 57 17.37 11.37 6.05
N LYS A 58 18.14 11.88 7.02
CA LYS A 58 18.87 11.04 7.99
C LYS A 58 18.05 10.72 9.23
N ASN A 59 16.89 11.33 9.41
CA ASN A 59 16.01 11.07 10.53
C ASN A 59 15.16 9.82 10.26
N GLU A 60 15.23 8.84 11.15
CA GLU A 60 14.55 7.54 10.98
C GLU A 60 13.03 7.68 10.93
N ASN A 61 12.43 8.53 11.78
CA ASN A 61 10.98 8.73 11.79
C ASN A 61 10.49 9.39 10.49
N PHE A 62 11.26 10.34 9.95
CA PHE A 62 10.97 10.92 8.64
C PHE A 62 11.06 9.89 7.52
N GLN A 63 12.09 9.04 7.52
CA GLN A 63 12.23 7.98 6.53
C GLN A 63 11.12 6.93 6.63
N ALA A 64 10.75 6.54 7.83
CA ALA A 64 9.65 5.61 8.07
C ALA A 64 8.33 6.14 7.51
N GLU A 65 7.99 7.40 7.83
CA GLU A 65 6.76 8.03 7.32
C GLU A 65 6.82 8.26 5.79
N LEU A 66 7.97 8.68 5.25
CA LEU A 66 8.13 8.83 3.80
C LEU A 66 7.93 7.49 3.07
N ASN A 67 8.53 6.42 3.58
CA ASN A 67 8.38 5.08 3.00
C ASN A 67 6.94 4.58 3.13
N LYS A 68 6.29 4.78 4.27
CA LYS A 68 4.88 4.45 4.47
C LYS A 68 3.99 5.15 3.43
N ARG A 69 4.12 6.48 3.26
CA ARG A 69 3.33 7.23 2.27
C ARG A 69 3.62 6.80 0.84
N ARG A 70 4.88 6.47 0.51
CA ARG A 70 5.21 5.90 -0.80
C ARG A 70 4.51 4.58 -1.03
N SER A 71 4.54 3.68 -0.04
CA SER A 71 3.82 2.40 -0.12
C SER A 71 2.32 2.62 -0.31
N GLU A 72 1.70 3.53 0.45
CA GLU A 72 0.30 3.91 0.27
C GLU A 72 0.00 4.42 -1.14
N CYS A 73 0.81 5.33 -1.69
CA CYS A 73 0.65 5.82 -3.07
C CYS A 73 0.78 4.71 -4.11
N VAL A 74 1.71 3.77 -3.92
CA VAL A 74 1.87 2.60 -4.80
C VAL A 74 0.63 1.71 -4.68
N THR A 75 0.16 1.42 -3.48
CA THR A 75 -1.06 0.64 -3.25
C THR A 75 -2.27 1.27 -3.94
N ASP A 76 -2.44 2.59 -3.82
CA ASP A 76 -3.56 3.29 -4.47
C ASP A 76 -3.43 3.28 -6.00
N THR A 77 -2.21 3.41 -6.53
CA THR A 77 -1.94 3.27 -7.96
C THR A 77 -2.27 1.86 -8.45
N VAL A 78 -1.85 0.84 -7.71
CA VAL A 78 -2.16 -0.57 -8.02
C VAL A 78 -3.66 -0.79 -8.01
N ARG A 79 -4.39 -0.31 -7.01
CA ARG A 79 -5.86 -0.38 -6.96
C ARG A 79 -6.50 0.30 -8.15
N PHE A 80 -6.02 1.48 -8.52
CA PHE A 80 -6.50 2.19 -9.71
C PHE A 80 -6.26 1.36 -10.98
N LEU A 81 -5.07 0.83 -11.19
CA LEU A 81 -4.76 -0.01 -12.35
C LEU A 81 -5.62 -1.28 -12.37
N GLN A 82 -5.79 -1.95 -11.21
CA GLN A 82 -6.68 -3.10 -11.06
C GLN A 82 -8.11 -2.76 -11.46
N SER A 83 -8.61 -1.58 -11.10
CA SER A 83 -9.95 -1.12 -11.50
C SER A 83 -10.11 -0.95 -13.02
N LYS A 84 -9.01 -0.78 -13.76
CA LYS A 84 -9.01 -0.64 -15.22
C LYS A 84 -8.81 -1.95 -15.96
N LEU A 85 -8.46 -3.04 -15.27
CA LEU A 85 -8.20 -4.32 -15.92
C LEU A 85 -9.40 -4.83 -16.73
N SER A 86 -10.62 -4.65 -16.22
CA SER A 86 -11.84 -5.07 -16.94
C SER A 86 -11.97 -4.36 -18.30
N LEU A 87 -11.83 -3.02 -18.29
CA LEU A 87 -11.85 -2.20 -19.51
C LEU A 87 -10.74 -2.58 -20.50
N CYS A 88 -9.52 -2.80 -20.00
CA CYS A 88 -8.41 -3.23 -20.85
C CYS A 88 -8.67 -4.61 -21.46
N SER A 89 -9.26 -5.53 -20.70
CA SER A 89 -9.58 -6.88 -21.15
C SER A 89 -10.65 -6.85 -22.24
N GLU A 90 -11.72 -6.07 -22.04
CA GLU A 90 -12.75 -5.82 -23.05
C GLU A 90 -12.17 -5.24 -24.34
N THR A 91 -11.26 -4.26 -24.22
CA THR A 91 -10.58 -3.67 -25.38
C THR A 91 -9.75 -4.70 -26.14
N LEU A 92 -9.04 -5.59 -25.45
CA LEU A 92 -8.28 -6.66 -26.09
C LEU A 92 -9.20 -7.67 -26.80
N VAL A 93 -10.33 -8.04 -26.20
CA VAL A 93 -11.34 -8.90 -26.84
C VAL A 93 -11.88 -8.26 -28.11
N ASN A 94 -12.25 -6.97 -28.06
CA ASN A 94 -12.72 -6.23 -29.23
C ASN A 94 -11.68 -6.20 -30.37
N ILE A 95 -10.39 -6.08 -30.05
CA ILE A 95 -9.30 -6.16 -31.04
C ILE A 95 -9.26 -7.53 -31.73
N VAL A 96 -9.47 -8.61 -30.96
CA VAL A 96 -9.47 -10.00 -31.44
C VAL A 96 -10.68 -10.28 -32.33
N GLU A 97 -11.86 -9.80 -31.93
CA GLU A 97 -13.13 -10.03 -32.64
C GLU A 97 -13.26 -9.17 -33.90
N ASN A 98 -12.58 -8.02 -33.98
CA ASN A 98 -12.62 -7.15 -35.14
C ASN A 98 -12.05 -7.86 -36.40
N PRO A 99 -12.85 -8.06 -37.46
CA PRO A 99 -12.40 -8.76 -38.68
C PRO A 99 -11.30 -8.00 -39.42
N GLU A 100 -11.23 -6.68 -39.30
CA GLU A 100 -10.25 -5.81 -39.97
C GLU A 100 -8.88 -5.80 -39.27
N THR A 101 -8.80 -6.32 -38.05
CA THR A 101 -7.52 -6.40 -37.32
C THR A 101 -6.62 -7.47 -37.95
N GLY A 102 -5.39 -7.09 -38.31
CA GLY A 102 -4.39 -8.03 -38.83
C GLY A 102 -4.07 -9.18 -37.85
N ALA A 103 -3.83 -10.37 -38.39
CA ALA A 103 -3.63 -11.59 -37.60
C ALA A 103 -2.55 -11.46 -36.50
N GLN A 104 -1.43 -10.80 -36.78
CA GLN A 104 -0.36 -10.61 -35.79
C GLN A 104 -0.81 -9.74 -34.60
N ILE A 105 -1.63 -8.71 -34.85
CA ILE A 105 -2.15 -7.85 -33.79
C ILE A 105 -3.13 -8.64 -32.92
N LYS A 106 -3.96 -9.51 -33.52
CA LYS A 106 -4.83 -10.44 -32.77
C LYS A 106 -4.03 -11.39 -31.89
N ILE A 107 -2.99 -12.03 -32.44
CA ILE A 107 -2.11 -12.93 -31.67
C ILE A 107 -1.49 -12.20 -30.48
N ASN A 108 -1.01 -10.97 -30.67
CA ASN A 108 -0.44 -10.16 -29.59
C ASN A 108 -1.48 -9.84 -28.51
N ALA A 109 -2.71 -9.49 -28.90
CA ALA A 109 -3.80 -9.23 -27.97
C ALA A 109 -4.20 -10.49 -27.18
N ILE A 110 -4.32 -11.65 -27.85
CA ILE A 110 -4.60 -12.96 -27.23
C ILE A 110 -3.51 -13.32 -26.21
N ASN A 111 -2.24 -13.19 -26.59
CA ASN A 111 -1.12 -13.47 -25.70
C ASN A 111 -1.13 -12.56 -24.46
N ALA A 112 -1.49 -11.29 -24.62
CA ALA A 112 -1.65 -10.37 -23.50
C ALA A 112 -2.81 -10.79 -22.56
N ILE A 113 -3.95 -11.21 -23.11
CA ILE A 113 -5.07 -11.74 -22.32
C ILE A 113 -4.61 -12.97 -21.51
N PHE A 114 -4.00 -13.97 -22.14
CA PHE A 114 -3.56 -15.19 -21.45
C PHE A 114 -2.50 -14.93 -20.38
N ALA A 115 -1.53 -14.05 -20.64
CA ALA A 115 -0.54 -13.67 -19.64
C ALA A 115 -1.19 -13.01 -18.42
N ASN A 116 -2.17 -12.12 -18.63
CA ASN A 116 -2.90 -11.47 -17.55
C ASN A 116 -3.76 -12.47 -16.75
N CYS A 117 -4.45 -13.39 -17.43
CA CYS A 117 -5.21 -14.46 -16.76
C CYS A 117 -4.32 -15.30 -15.85
N LYS A 118 -3.15 -15.71 -16.34
CA LYS A 118 -2.18 -16.48 -15.55
C LYS A 118 -1.73 -15.72 -14.30
N ALA A 119 -1.33 -14.46 -14.47
CA ALA A 119 -0.85 -13.63 -13.34
C ALA A 119 -1.96 -13.37 -12.30
N LEU A 120 -3.20 -13.16 -12.74
CA LEU A 120 -4.35 -12.96 -11.85
C LEU A 120 -4.74 -14.24 -11.10
N LEU A 121 -4.67 -15.40 -11.77
CA LEU A 121 -4.90 -16.70 -11.13
C LEU A 121 -3.85 -16.94 -10.04
N GLU A 122 -2.56 -16.82 -10.38
CA GLU A 122 -1.46 -16.98 -9.41
C GLU A 122 -1.62 -16.04 -8.22
N THR A 123 -1.99 -14.77 -8.45
CA THR A 123 -2.23 -13.79 -7.38
C THR A 123 -3.40 -14.22 -6.48
N THR A 124 -4.51 -14.66 -7.08
CA THR A 124 -5.71 -15.07 -6.33
C THR A 124 -5.45 -16.31 -5.48
N GLU A 125 -4.76 -17.30 -6.05
CA GLU A 125 -4.37 -18.52 -5.31
C GLU A 125 -3.41 -18.23 -4.16
N ILE A 126 -2.43 -17.33 -4.36
CA ILE A 126 -1.52 -16.91 -3.29
C ILE A 126 -2.29 -16.21 -2.16
N LEU A 127 -3.18 -15.26 -2.49
CA LEU A 127 -3.98 -14.56 -1.49
C LEU A 127 -4.89 -15.50 -0.71
N GLN A 128 -5.50 -16.47 -1.38
CA GLN A 128 -6.30 -17.50 -0.71
C GLN A 128 -5.45 -18.32 0.27
N LYS A 129 -4.28 -18.80 -0.16
CA LYS A 129 -3.37 -19.55 0.71
C LYS A 129 -2.87 -18.72 1.89
N MET A 130 -2.62 -17.42 1.69
CA MET A 130 -2.25 -16.52 2.79
C MET A 130 -3.36 -16.41 3.83
N ALA A 131 -4.62 -16.24 3.40
CA ALA A 131 -5.76 -16.18 4.31
C ALA A 131 -5.97 -17.49 5.07
N GLU A 132 -5.76 -18.64 4.41
CA GLU A 132 -5.81 -19.96 5.04
C GLU A 132 -4.73 -20.10 6.14
N LEU A 133 -3.49 -19.66 5.84
CA LEU A 133 -2.39 -19.66 6.81
C LEU A 133 -2.62 -18.71 7.99
N GLU A 134 -3.16 -17.51 7.75
CA GLU A 134 -3.50 -16.55 8.80
C GLU A 134 -4.56 -17.11 9.75
N ALA A 135 -5.59 -17.79 9.20
CA ALA A 135 -6.62 -18.45 10.01
C ALA A 135 -6.08 -19.63 10.83
N GLU A 136 -5.19 -20.44 10.26
CA GLU A 136 -4.53 -21.52 10.99
C GLU A 136 -3.66 -20.98 12.13
N GLN A 137 -2.94 -19.88 11.89
CA GLN A 137 -2.14 -19.22 12.92
C GLN A 137 -2.99 -18.67 14.07
N GLU A 138 -4.16 -18.10 13.77
CA GLU A 138 -5.12 -17.64 14.78
C GLU A 138 -5.64 -18.80 15.63
N ASN A 139 -6.04 -19.91 15.00
CA ASN A 139 -6.47 -21.13 15.70
C ASN A 139 -5.38 -21.69 16.63
N ILE A 140 -4.12 -21.72 16.18
CA ILE A 140 -2.99 -22.17 17.00
C ILE A 140 -2.81 -21.25 18.21
N ASN A 141 -2.89 -19.94 18.02
CA ASN A 141 -2.76 -18.98 19.12
C ASN A 141 -3.89 -19.16 20.16
N GLU A 142 -5.13 -19.34 19.72
CA GLU A 142 -6.27 -19.63 20.61
C GLU A 142 -6.07 -20.94 21.40
N MET A 143 -5.56 -21.98 20.74
CA MET A 143 -5.23 -23.25 21.40
C MET A 143 -4.15 -23.07 22.47
N LEU A 144 -3.08 -22.33 22.18
CA LEU A 144 -2.01 -22.04 23.14
C LEU A 144 -2.51 -21.23 24.34
N GLU A 145 -3.40 -20.26 24.10
CA GLU A 145 -4.04 -19.49 25.18
C GLU A 145 -5.00 -20.32 26.03
N SER A 146 -5.62 -21.36 25.46
CA SER A 146 -6.50 -22.28 26.20
C SER A 146 -5.72 -23.25 27.09
N VAL A 147 -4.51 -23.65 26.69
CA VAL A 147 -3.64 -24.56 27.44
C VAL A 147 -2.91 -23.85 28.60
N ASN A 148 -2.66 -22.55 28.48
CA ASN A 148 -2.01 -21.72 29.50
C ASN A 148 -2.98 -21.11 30.54
N ARG A 149 -4.29 -21.38 30.45
CA ARG A 149 -5.31 -21.02 31.46
C ARG A 149 -5.59 -22.19 32.39
#